data_AF-A0A1I2E2S5-F1
#
_entry.id   AF-A0A1I2E2S5-F1
#
_cell.length_a   1.000
_cell.length_b   1.000
_cell.length_c   1.000
_cell.angle_alpha   90.00
_cell.angle_beta   90.00
_cell.angle_gamma   90.00
#
_symmetry.space_group_name_H-M   'P 1'
#
loop_
_entity.id
_entity.type
_entity.pdbx_description
1 polymer ?
#
loop_
_entity_poly.entity_id
_entity_poly.type
_entity_poly.pdbx_seq_one_letter_code
_entity_poly.pdbx_strand_id
1 'polypeptide(L)'
;MPTPDHAGADAAPDRDPSDLEEVLGDDDAQLVVDALYRLRADKLEALQSVQAEGLCPGGRPFEPQDFGIPQMNRLLARLGAEPVDETSPATEH
;
A
#
# COMPACT_ATOMS: atom_id res chain seq x y z
N MET A 1 36.73 -11.33 -33.63
CA MET A 1 35.99 -10.22 -33.02
C MET A 1 34.77 -10.81 -32.33
N PRO A 2 34.76 -11.02 -31.00
CA PRO A 2 33.56 -11.44 -30.29
C PRO A 2 32.76 -10.20 -29.86
N THR A 3 31.47 -10.21 -30.17
CA THR A 3 30.47 -9.26 -29.66
C THR A 3 30.17 -9.55 -28.18
N PRO A 4 30.04 -8.54 -27.30
CA PRO A 4 29.44 -8.79 -26.00
C PRO A 4 27.92 -8.81 -26.18
N ASP A 5 27.38 -10.00 -25.94
CA ASP A 5 26.00 -10.23 -25.56
C ASP A 5 25.75 -9.46 -24.24
N HIS A 6 24.92 -8.42 -24.29
CA HIS A 6 24.36 -7.79 -23.09
C HIS A 6 22.89 -8.14 -23.03
N ALA A 7 22.59 -9.45 -22.98
CA ALA A 7 21.36 -9.95 -22.38
C ALA A 7 21.45 -9.77 -20.86
N GLY A 8 21.44 -8.52 -20.40
CA GLY A 8 21.18 -8.14 -19.02
C GLY A 8 19.77 -7.60 -18.97
N ALA A 9 18.80 -8.50 -18.86
CA ALA A 9 17.44 -8.13 -18.51
C ALA A 9 17.51 -7.24 -17.27
N ASP A 10 17.01 -6.02 -17.42
CA ASP A 10 16.73 -5.07 -16.34
C ASP A 10 15.63 -5.71 -15.46
N ALA A 11 16.05 -6.68 -14.65
CA ALA A 11 15.27 -7.20 -13.55
C ALA A 11 15.29 -6.09 -12.51
N ALA A 12 14.23 -5.29 -12.49
CA ALA A 12 13.97 -4.35 -11.42
C ALA A 12 14.26 -5.03 -10.08
N PRO A 13 15.09 -4.44 -9.21
CA PRO A 13 15.46 -5.08 -7.96
C PRO A 13 14.16 -5.31 -7.18
N ASP A 14 13.87 -6.58 -6.95
CA ASP A 14 12.89 -7.02 -5.98
C ASP A 14 13.45 -6.58 -4.62
N ARG A 15 13.14 -5.33 -4.26
CA ARG A 15 13.53 -4.75 -2.97
C ARG A 15 12.76 -5.50 -1.90
N ASP A 16 13.44 -6.50 -1.38
CA ASP A 16 13.07 -7.30 -0.21
C ASP A 16 12.73 -6.35 0.96
N PRO A 17 11.76 -6.68 1.83
CA PRO A 17 11.35 -5.88 2.99
C PRO A 17 12.51 -5.37 3.86
N SER A 18 13.60 -6.14 3.96
CA SER A 18 14.82 -5.72 4.61
C SER A 18 15.39 -4.42 4.02
N ASP A 19 15.23 -4.14 2.72
CA ASP A 19 15.73 -2.91 2.08
C ASP A 19 15.06 -1.63 2.62
N LEU A 20 13.82 -1.71 3.14
CA LEU A 20 13.16 -0.52 3.69
C LEU A 20 13.48 -0.29 5.17
N GLU A 21 13.47 -1.34 6.00
CA GLU A 21 13.88 -1.28 7.42
C GLU A 21 15.40 -1.09 7.57
N GLU A 22 16.20 -1.53 6.61
CA GLU A 22 17.66 -1.30 6.62
C GLU A 22 18.00 0.14 6.17
N VAL A 23 17.11 0.78 5.40
CA VAL A 23 17.22 2.20 5.00
C VAL A 23 16.61 3.14 6.06
N LEU A 24 15.51 2.74 6.68
CA LEU A 24 14.81 3.44 7.76
C LEU A 24 15.13 2.70 9.05
N GLY A 25 16.06 3.20 9.87
CA GLY A 25 16.36 2.56 11.16
C GLY A 25 15.10 2.23 11.97
N ASP A 26 15.19 1.28 12.91
CA ASP A 26 14.03 0.67 13.58
C ASP A 26 12.97 1.67 14.09
N ASP A 27 13.41 2.79 14.69
CA ASP A 27 12.53 3.86 15.18
C ASP A 27 11.75 4.57 14.05
N ASP A 28 12.40 4.82 12.92
CA ASP A 28 11.80 5.44 11.74
C ASP A 28 10.85 4.48 11.01
N ALA A 29 11.20 3.19 10.94
CA ALA A 29 10.34 2.16 10.36
C ALA A 29 9.00 2.07 11.12
N GLN A 30 9.04 2.09 12.45
CA GLN A 30 7.84 2.06 13.28
C GLN A 30 6.97 3.31 13.12
N LEU A 31 7.59 4.49 12.96
CA LEU A 31 6.86 5.73 12.67
C LEU A 31 6.14 5.65 11.31
N VAL A 32 6.81 5.07 10.30
CA VAL A 32 6.24 4.88 8.97
C VAL A 32 5.06 3.90 9.02
N VAL A 33 5.16 2.81 9.78
CA VAL A 33 4.06 1.86 9.98
C VAL A 33 2.85 2.55 10.61
N ASP A 34 3.03 3.30 11.70
CA ASP A 34 1.93 4.02 12.37
C ASP A 34 1.29 5.08 11.44
N ALA A 35 2.13 5.83 10.70
CA ALA A 35 1.66 6.79 9.71
C ALA A 35 0.87 6.14 8.57
N LEU A 36 1.31 4.98 8.08
CA LEU A 36 0.61 4.22 7.03
C LEU A 36 -0.74 3.69 7.51
N TYR A 37 -0.85 3.21 8.76
CA TYR A 37 -2.13 2.81 9.33
C TYR A 37 -3.12 3.97 9.44
N ARG A 38 -2.66 5.14 9.93
CA ARG A 38 -3.51 6.34 10.01
C ARG A 38 -3.95 6.81 8.64
N LEU A 39 -3.02 6.90 7.69
CA LEU A 39 -3.31 7.31 6.32
C LEU A 39 -4.30 6.36 5.63
N ARG A 40 -4.17 5.04 5.88
CA ARG A 40 -5.12 4.04 5.40
C ARG A 40 -6.51 4.28 5.95
N ALA A 41 -6.64 4.56 7.25
CA ALA A 41 -7.92 4.85 7.89
C ALA A 41 -8.59 6.11 7.31
N ASP A 42 -7.84 7.22 7.20
CA ASP A 42 -8.35 8.48 6.64
C ASP A 42 -8.84 8.31 5.20
N LYS A 43 -8.12 7.52 4.39
CA LYS A 43 -8.49 7.24 3.00
C LYS A 43 -9.72 6.34 2.88
N LEU A 44 -9.91 5.39 3.81
CA LEU A 44 -11.13 4.58 3.86
C LEU A 44 -12.33 5.41 4.31
N GLU A 45 -12.15 6.33 5.25
CA GLU A 45 -13.20 7.28 5.63
C GLU A 45 -13.61 8.16 4.45
N ALA A 46 -12.63 8.75 3.74
CA ALA A 46 -12.89 9.56 2.57
C ALA A 46 -13.60 8.77 1.44
N LEU A 47 -13.21 7.51 1.22
CA LEU A 47 -13.90 6.63 0.27
C LEU A 47 -15.36 6.42 0.66
N GLN A 48 -15.64 6.17 1.95
CA GLN A 48 -17.00 6.01 2.46
C GLN A 48 -17.83 7.28 2.27
N SER A 49 -17.26 8.47 2.55
CA SER A 49 -17.94 9.74 2.32
C SER A 49 -18.30 9.93 0.84
N VAL A 50 -17.34 9.69 -0.05
CA VAL A 50 -17.54 9.84 -1.50
C VAL A 50 -18.57 8.85 -2.06
N GLN A 51 -18.58 7.61 -1.57
CA GLN A 51 -19.59 6.62 -1.92
C GLN A 51 -20.98 7.01 -1.39
N ALA A 52 -21.07 7.57 -0.18
CA ALA A 52 -22.32 8.06 0.40
C ALA A 52 -22.90 9.25 -0.40
N GLU A 53 -22.04 10.09 -0.97
CA GLU A 53 -22.43 11.18 -1.89
C GLU A 53 -22.86 10.69 -3.28
N GLY A 54 -22.63 9.42 -3.61
CA GLY A 54 -23.01 8.82 -4.89
C GLY A 54 -22.18 9.31 -6.08
N LEU A 55 -20.96 9.79 -5.84
CA LEU A 55 -20.07 10.27 -6.89
C LEU A 55 -19.52 9.09 -7.71
N CYS A 56 -19.73 9.14 -9.03
CA CYS A 56 -19.31 8.10 -9.96
C CYS A 56 -18.58 8.69 -11.19
N PRO A 57 -17.37 9.23 -11.05
CA PRO A 57 -16.62 9.76 -12.19
C PRO A 57 -16.32 8.62 -13.18
N GLY A 58 -16.59 8.85 -14.46
CA GLY A 58 -16.44 7.81 -15.49
C GLY A 58 -17.48 6.68 -15.42
N GLY A 59 -18.55 6.84 -14.64
CA GLY A 59 -19.68 5.91 -14.62
C GLY A 59 -19.50 4.69 -13.69
N ARG A 60 -18.45 4.65 -12.87
CA ARG A 60 -18.26 3.64 -11.82
C ARG A 60 -18.15 4.29 -10.44
N PRO A 61 -18.58 3.61 -9.36
CA PRO A 61 -18.30 4.07 -8.01
C PRO A 61 -16.80 4.06 -7.73
N PHE A 62 -16.37 4.89 -6.78
CA PHE A 62 -15.01 4.82 -6.26
C PHE A 62 -14.76 3.51 -5.52
N GLU A 63 -13.57 2.97 -5.69
CA GLU A 63 -13.11 1.73 -5.09
C GLU A 63 -11.86 1.97 -4.22
N PRO A 64 -11.50 1.04 -3.31
CA PRO A 64 -10.29 1.15 -2.49
C PRO A 64 -9.00 1.38 -3.31
N GLN A 65 -8.94 0.87 -4.54
CA GLN A 65 -7.82 1.07 -5.45
C GLN A 65 -7.63 2.54 -5.89
N ASP A 66 -8.73 3.31 -6.01
CA ASP A 66 -8.67 4.72 -6.41
C ASP A 66 -8.05 5.59 -5.29
N PHE A 67 -8.06 5.10 -4.05
CA PHE A 67 -7.46 5.74 -2.89
C PHE A 67 -6.06 5.19 -2.55
N GLY A 68 -5.60 4.16 -3.25
CA GLY A 68 -4.30 3.52 -3.03
C GLY A 68 -4.26 2.58 -1.82
N ILE A 69 -5.43 2.10 -1.34
CA ILE A 69 -5.51 1.19 -0.18
C ILE A 69 -4.68 -0.09 -0.39
N PRO A 70 -4.77 -0.80 -1.53
CA PRO A 70 -4.00 -2.03 -1.74
C PRO A 70 -2.48 -1.81 -1.69
N GLN A 71 -2.01 -0.66 -2.16
CA GLN A 71 -0.59 -0.28 -2.15
C GLN A 71 -0.11 -0.05 -0.72
N MET A 72 -0.92 0.60 0.12
CA MET A 72 -0.61 0.76 1.55
C MET A 72 -0.60 -0.58 2.28
N ASN A 73 -1.54 -1.49 1.99
CA ASN A 73 -1.53 -2.84 2.57
C ASN A 73 -0.25 -3.60 2.21
N ARG A 74 0.21 -3.48 0.95
CA ARG A 74 1.48 -4.09 0.51
C ARG A 74 2.70 -3.47 1.20
N LEU A 75 2.69 -2.15 1.44
CA LEU A 75 3.76 -1.47 2.16
C LEU A 75 3.79 -1.90 3.63
N LEU A 76 2.64 -1.99 4.29
CA LEU A 76 2.51 -2.50 5.65
C LEU A 76 3.03 -3.94 5.76
N ALA A 77 2.63 -4.82 4.85
CA ALA A 77 3.11 -6.20 4.82
C ALA A 77 4.63 -6.30 4.59
N ARG A 78 5.20 -5.37 3.81
CA ARG A 78 6.66 -5.28 3.60
C ARG A 78 7.40 -4.72 4.82
N LEU A 79 6.75 -3.95 5.67
CA LEU A 79 7.34 -3.45 6.92
C LEU A 79 7.13 -4.43 8.10
N GLY A 80 6.73 -5.67 7.82
CA GLY A 80 6.46 -6.67 8.86
C GLY A 80 5.22 -6.37 9.72
N ALA A 81 4.39 -5.40 9.33
CA ALA A 81 3.18 -5.06 10.06
C ALA A 81 2.10 -6.13 9.88
N GLU A 82 1.22 -6.26 10.88
CA GLU A 82 0.14 -7.26 10.85
C GLU A 82 -0.78 -7.05 9.63
N PRO A 83 -1.19 -8.14 8.96
CA PRO A 83 -2.07 -8.05 7.81
C PRO A 83 -3.38 -7.39 8.25
N VAL A 84 -3.67 -6.25 7.64
CA VAL A 84 -4.92 -5.54 7.90
C VAL A 84 -6.04 -6.28 7.21
N ASP A 85 -6.86 -6.95 8.00
CA ASP A 85 -8.00 -7.73 7.51
C ASP A 85 -8.90 -6.81 6.66
N GLU A 86 -9.03 -7.12 5.37
CA GLU A 86 -9.87 -6.36 4.43
C GLU A 86 -11.36 -6.73 4.59
N THR A 87 -11.66 -7.65 5.51
CA THR A 87 -12.96 -8.30 5.67
C THR A 87 -13.61 -8.13 7.04
N SER A 88 -13.19 -7.17 7.87
CA SER A 88 -14.01 -6.75 9.01
C SER A 88 -15.02 -5.68 8.56
N PRO A 89 -16.28 -6.03 8.22
CA PRO A 89 -17.34 -5.07 8.44
C PRO A 89 -17.31 -4.79 9.94
N ALA A 90 -17.29 -3.53 10.33
CA ALA A 90 -17.61 -3.15 11.70
C ALA A 90 -19.04 -3.67 12.00
N THR A 91 -19.13 -4.90 12.49
CA THR A 91 -20.28 -5.43 13.22
C THR A 91 -19.87 -5.38 14.67
N GLU A 92 -20.43 -4.41 15.41
CA GLU A 92 -20.59 -4.36 16.88
C GLU A 92 -21.02 -2.91 17.23
N HIS A 93 -22.09 -2.61 17.96
CA HIS A 93 -23.26 -3.34 18.45
C HIS A 93 -24.29 -2.28 18.91
#